data_AF-A0A2H4X1V4-F1
#
_entry.id   AF-A0A2H4X1V4-F1
#
_cell.length_a   1.000
_cell.length_b   1.000
_cell.length_c   1.000
_cell.angle_alpha   90.00
_cell.angle_beta   90.00
_cell.angle_gamma   90.00
#
_symmetry.space_group_name_H-M   'P 1'
#
loop_
_entity.id
_entity.type
_entity.pdbx_description
1 polymer ?
#
loop_
_entity_poly.entity_id
_entity_poly.type
_entity_poly.pdbx_seq_one_letter_code
_entity_poly.pdbx_strand_id
1 'polypeptide(L)'
;MRVATVIAVLLATLATATTNAAPETTACNLACVKGETCKLQEVQCITAPCNPVPTCVPIETEPVCTKKCPRNEKCQINSADNSLYCLSPCATVRCSSGYTCQVDQVQCIRAPCPPVAVCKPVKKGKSPYSRRILRTTSNNKY
;
A
#
# COMPACT_ATOMS: atom_id res chain seq x y z
N MET A 1 -29.53 -4.40 -79.42
CA MET A 1 -29.51 -5.87 -79.57
C MET A 1 -28.57 -6.45 -78.52
N ARG A 2 -29.04 -7.46 -77.79
CA ARG A 2 -28.37 -8.15 -76.67
C ARG A 2 -27.43 -9.22 -77.23
N VAL A 3 -26.20 -9.34 -76.73
CA VAL A 3 -25.40 -10.59 -76.53
C VAL A 3 -24.21 -10.16 -75.64
N ALA A 4 -24.12 -10.41 -74.33
CA ALA A 4 -23.97 -11.68 -73.61
C ALA A 4 -22.68 -12.45 -73.95
N THR A 5 -21.54 -12.12 -73.30
CA THR A 5 -20.44 -13.09 -73.12
C THR A 5 -19.86 -12.96 -71.73
N VAL A 6 -20.17 -14.00 -70.95
CA VAL A 6 -19.69 -14.34 -69.62
C VAL A 6 -18.25 -14.81 -69.73
N ILE A 7 -17.31 -14.18 -69.02
CA ILE A 7 -16.02 -14.80 -68.71
C ILE A 7 -15.81 -14.68 -67.21
N ALA A 8 -16.21 -15.74 -66.52
CA ALA A 8 -15.88 -16.00 -65.14
C ALA A 8 -14.38 -16.32 -65.05
N VAL A 9 -13.58 -15.41 -64.51
CA VAL A 9 -12.21 -15.71 -64.09
C VAL A 9 -12.24 -15.92 -62.58
N LEU A 10 -12.19 -17.20 -62.21
CA LEU A 10 -11.91 -17.68 -60.86
C LEU A 10 -10.56 -17.12 -60.37
N LEU A 11 -10.60 -16.09 -59.54
CA LEU A 11 -9.45 -15.72 -58.69
C LEU A 11 -9.61 -16.47 -57.37
N ALA A 12 -8.97 -17.64 -57.29
CA ALA A 12 -8.74 -18.33 -56.04
C ALA A 12 -7.80 -17.47 -55.19
N THR A 13 -8.37 -16.69 -54.26
CA THR A 13 -7.59 -16.01 -53.23
C THR A 13 -7.01 -17.07 -52.31
N LEU A 14 -5.70 -17.31 -52.41
CA LEU A 14 -4.97 -18.08 -51.41
C LEU A 14 -5.09 -17.37 -50.06
N ALA A 15 -5.91 -17.92 -49.17
CA ALA A 15 -5.84 -17.58 -47.77
C ALA A 15 -4.49 -18.10 -47.26
N THR A 16 -3.51 -17.21 -47.16
CA THR A 16 -2.32 -17.47 -46.36
C THR A 16 -2.79 -17.60 -44.92
N ALA A 17 -2.95 -18.84 -44.45
CA ALA A 17 -3.03 -19.13 -43.04
C ALA A 17 -1.70 -18.68 -42.44
N THR A 18 -1.65 -17.45 -41.91
CA THR A 18 -0.64 -17.07 -40.93
C THR A 18 -0.87 -18.00 -39.76
N THR A 19 -0.12 -19.09 -39.70
CA THR A 19 0.08 -19.83 -38.47
C THR A 19 0.75 -18.85 -37.52
N ASN A 20 -0.05 -18.09 -36.77
CA ASN A 20 0.39 -17.50 -35.52
C ASN A 20 0.76 -18.70 -34.66
N ALA A 21 2.04 -19.08 -34.71
CA ALA A 21 2.64 -19.90 -33.68
C ALA A 21 2.36 -19.14 -32.38
N ALA A 22 1.39 -19.62 -31.61
CA ALA A 22 1.15 -19.13 -30.28
C ALA A 22 2.50 -19.25 -29.55
N PRO A 23 3.02 -18.19 -28.91
CA PRO A 23 4.24 -18.30 -28.16
C PRO A 23 4.00 -19.39 -27.11
N GLU A 24 4.85 -20.42 -27.15
CA GLU A 24 4.92 -21.42 -26.11
C GLU A 24 4.93 -20.68 -24.77
N THR A 25 3.91 -20.89 -23.95
CA THR A 25 3.79 -20.27 -22.63
C THR A 25 5.00 -20.68 -21.81
N THR A 26 6.06 -19.88 -21.88
CA THR A 26 7.31 -20.09 -21.15
C THR A 26 6.96 -19.93 -19.68
N ALA A 27 6.71 -21.04 -18.99
CA ALA A 27 6.39 -21.04 -17.58
C ALA A 27 7.67 -20.95 -16.74
N CYS A 28 7.62 -20.20 -15.64
CA CYS A 28 8.74 -20.09 -14.73
C CYS A 28 8.79 -21.32 -13.81
N ASN A 29 9.55 -22.34 -14.22
CA ASN A 29 9.67 -23.63 -13.52
C ASN A 29 11.04 -23.83 -12.84
N LEU A 30 11.85 -22.78 -12.70
CA LEU A 30 13.17 -22.86 -12.08
C LEU A 30 13.05 -23.11 -10.57
N ALA A 31 13.77 -24.12 -10.07
CA ALA A 31 13.91 -24.36 -8.65
C ALA A 31 14.93 -23.37 -8.05
N CYS A 32 14.42 -22.27 -7.48
CA CYS A 32 15.26 -21.24 -6.85
C CYS A 32 15.63 -21.62 -5.41
N VAL A 33 16.76 -21.07 -4.92
CA VAL A 33 17.18 -21.26 -3.53
C VAL A 33 16.27 -20.48 -2.56
N LYS A 34 16.36 -20.77 -1.26
CA LYS A 34 15.56 -20.09 -0.24
C LYS A 34 15.83 -18.58 -0.26
N GLY A 35 14.78 -17.78 -0.38
CA GLY A 35 14.86 -16.32 -0.47
C GLY A 35 14.78 -15.75 -1.88
N GLU A 36 14.63 -16.62 -2.89
CA GLU A 36 14.45 -16.24 -4.29
C GLU A 36 13.13 -16.77 -4.84
N THR A 37 12.65 -16.15 -5.92
CA THR A 37 11.47 -16.56 -6.67
C THR A 37 11.76 -16.54 -8.16
N CYS A 38 11.15 -17.45 -8.91
CA CYS A 38 11.29 -17.51 -10.36
C CYS A 38 10.43 -16.40 -10.98
N LYS A 39 11.05 -15.48 -11.72
CA LYS A 39 10.35 -14.52 -12.59
C LYS A 39 10.86 -14.63 -14.03
N LEU A 40 9.95 -14.43 -14.98
CA LEU A 40 10.32 -14.28 -16.38
C LEU A 40 10.88 -12.87 -16.60
N GLN A 41 12.13 -12.77 -17.04
CA GLN A 41 12.76 -11.50 -17.40
C GLN A 41 12.74 -11.32 -18.92
N GLU A 42 12.29 -10.16 -19.37
CA GLU A 42 12.43 -9.77 -20.77
C GLU A 42 13.91 -9.55 -21.10
N VAL A 43 14.35 -10.08 -22.23
CA VAL A 43 15.73 -9.97 -22.70
C VAL A 43 15.78 -9.16 -24.00
N GLN A 44 16.87 -8.42 -24.20
CA GLN A 44 17.16 -7.84 -25.51
C GLN A 44 17.80 -8.91 -26.40
N CYS A 45 17.21 -9.15 -27.56
CA CYS A 45 17.71 -10.10 -28.54
C CYS A 45 17.94 -9.41 -29.89
N ILE A 46 18.81 -9.98 -30.72
CA ILE A 46 19.23 -9.39 -32.01
C ILE A 46 18.08 -9.40 -33.02
N THR A 47 17.18 -10.39 -32.95
CA THR A 47 16.03 -10.57 -33.85
C THR A 47 14.80 -10.98 -33.07
N ALA A 48 13.70 -10.24 -33.25
CA ALA A 48 12.41 -10.49 -32.59
C ALA A 48 11.66 -11.70 -33.19
N PRO A 49 10.79 -12.38 -32.43
CA PRO A 49 10.38 -12.09 -31.04
C PRO A 49 11.39 -12.56 -29.98
N CYS A 50 11.62 -11.74 -28.95
CA CYS A 50 12.46 -12.11 -27.81
C CYS A 50 11.61 -12.89 -26.80
N ASN A 51 11.92 -14.17 -26.60
CA ASN A 51 11.26 -14.96 -25.57
C ASN A 51 11.83 -14.59 -24.18
N PRO A 52 10.97 -14.36 -23.18
CA PRO A 52 11.44 -14.03 -21.84
C PRO A 52 12.13 -15.24 -21.19
N VAL A 53 13.13 -14.98 -20.36
CA VAL A 53 13.98 -16.03 -19.75
C VAL A 53 13.61 -16.21 -18.28
N PRO A 54 13.34 -17.44 -17.81
CA PRO A 54 13.10 -17.71 -16.39
C PRO A 54 14.38 -17.46 -15.59
N THR A 55 14.30 -16.56 -14.61
CA THR A 55 15.43 -16.13 -13.78
C THR A 55 15.02 -16.13 -12.32
N CYS A 56 15.87 -16.65 -11.44
CA CYS A 56 15.69 -16.52 -10.00
C CYS A 56 16.05 -15.11 -9.56
N VAL A 57 15.11 -14.43 -8.94
CA VAL A 57 15.32 -13.08 -8.38
C VAL A 57 15.09 -13.12 -6.87
N PRO A 58 15.79 -12.26 -6.09
CA PRO A 58 15.51 -12.11 -4.68
C PRO A 58 14.02 -11.81 -4.43
N ILE A 59 13.45 -12.42 -3.41
CA ILE A 59 12.12 -12.05 -2.91
C ILE A 59 12.28 -10.69 -2.23
N GLU A 60 11.76 -9.64 -2.86
CA GLU A 60 11.62 -8.33 -2.24
C GLU A 60 10.59 -8.45 -1.11
N THR A 61 11.06 -8.67 0.11
CA THR A 61 10.19 -8.57 1.28
C THR A 61 10.11 -7.11 1.67
N GLU A 62 8.94 -6.49 1.49
CA GLU A 62 8.66 -5.22 2.13
C GLU A 62 8.94 -5.34 3.63
N PRO A 63 9.59 -4.36 4.26
CA PRO A 63 9.83 -4.41 5.69
C PRO A 63 8.48 -4.48 6.40
N VAL A 64 8.28 -5.55 7.18
CA VAL A 64 7.09 -5.71 8.01
C VAL A 64 7.43 -5.24 9.41
N CYS A 65 6.55 -4.43 10.00
CA CYS A 65 6.77 -3.94 11.35
C CYS A 65 6.52 -5.06 12.37
N THR A 66 7.60 -5.73 12.81
CA THR A 66 7.55 -6.87 13.74
C THR A 66 7.79 -6.48 15.20
N LYS A 67 8.11 -5.21 15.48
CA LYS A 67 8.41 -4.72 16.82
C LYS A 67 7.15 -4.71 17.69
N LYS A 68 7.25 -5.33 18.87
CA LYS A 68 6.19 -5.29 19.87
C LYS A 68 6.19 -3.92 20.57
N CYS A 69 5.12 -3.16 20.37
CA CYS A 69 4.93 -1.87 21.00
C CYS A 69 4.17 -1.99 22.33
N PRO A 70 4.37 -1.04 23.27
CA PRO A 70 3.57 -0.96 24.49
C PRO A 70 2.09 -0.67 24.15
N ARG A 71 1.22 -0.80 25.15
CA ARG A 71 -0.24 -0.70 24.94
C ARG A 71 -0.60 0.62 24.24
N ASN A 72 -1.50 0.51 23.27
CA ASN A 72 -2.08 1.63 22.54
C ASN A 72 -1.13 2.38 21.59
N GLU A 73 0.04 1.82 21.29
CA GLU A 73 0.95 2.33 20.26
C GLU A 73 0.93 1.44 19.02
N LYS A 74 1.22 2.03 17.86
CA LYS A 74 1.36 1.31 16.60
C LYS A 74 2.82 1.22 16.21
N CYS A 75 3.22 0.04 15.74
CA CYS A 75 4.50 -0.15 15.09
C CYS A 75 4.48 0.59 13.75
N GLN A 76 5.50 1.40 13.50
CA GLN A 76 5.74 2.11 12.24
C GLN A 76 7.18 1.87 11.79
N ILE A 77 7.39 1.92 10.48
CA ILE A 77 8.71 1.83 9.86
C ILE A 77 9.09 3.22 9.38
N ASN A 78 10.29 3.64 9.72
CA ASN A 78 10.85 4.87 9.20
C ASN A 78 11.34 4.62 7.78
N SER A 79 10.79 5.35 6.81
CA SER A 79 11.12 5.20 5.39
C SER A 79 12.57 5.57 5.05
N ALA A 80 13.27 6.33 5.90
CA ALA A 80 14.63 6.78 5.63
C ALA A 80 15.70 5.71 5.93
N ASP A 81 15.51 4.94 7.00
CA ASP A 81 16.52 4.01 7.52
C ASP A 81 15.95 2.61 7.82
N ASN A 82 14.70 2.36 7.44
CA ASN A 82 13.94 1.15 7.76
C ASN A 82 13.90 0.82 9.26
N SER A 83 14.12 1.80 10.14
CA SER A 83 14.08 1.58 11.59
C SER A 83 12.64 1.41 12.08
N LEU A 84 12.44 0.50 13.04
CA LEU A 84 11.13 0.20 13.61
C LEU A 84 10.92 1.01 14.90
N TYR A 85 9.87 1.82 14.93
CA TYR A 85 9.52 2.65 16.09
C TYR A 85 8.05 2.49 16.48
N CYS A 86 7.73 2.88 17.71
CA CYS A 86 6.36 2.84 18.23
C CYS A 86 5.81 4.26 18.28
N LEU A 87 4.63 4.44 17.69
CA LEU A 87 3.97 5.74 17.58
C LEU A 87 2.59 5.68 18.25
N SER A 88 2.37 6.58 19.20
CA SER A 88 1.04 6.78 19.77
C SER A 88 0.12 7.47 18.75
N PRO A 89 -1.14 7.01 18.57
CA PRO A 89 -2.11 7.71 17.73
C PRO A 89 -2.32 9.18 18.13
N CYS A 90 -2.13 9.51 19.41
CA CYS A 90 -2.26 10.88 19.91
C CYS A 90 -1.00 11.75 19.71
N ALA A 91 0.11 11.20 19.22
CA ALA A 91 1.35 11.96 19.06
C ALA A 91 1.24 13.11 18.03
N THR A 92 0.37 12.96 17.03
CA THR A 92 0.20 13.93 15.93
C THR A 92 -1.14 14.66 15.98
N VAL A 93 -2.06 14.26 16.86
CA VAL A 93 -3.41 14.82 16.93
C VAL A 93 -3.46 16.01 17.88
N ARG A 94 -3.92 17.15 17.36
CA ARG A 94 -4.21 18.36 18.16
C ARG A 94 -5.71 18.51 18.30
N CYS A 95 -6.22 18.44 19.52
CA CYS A 95 -7.63 18.67 19.83
C CYS A 95 -7.92 20.15 20.08
N SER A 96 -9.14 20.59 19.74
CA SER A 96 -9.64 21.93 20.05
C SER A 96 -9.68 22.21 21.55
N SER A 97 -9.75 23.50 21.93
CA SER A 97 -9.86 23.91 23.33
C SER A 97 -11.05 23.23 24.01
N GLY A 98 -10.83 22.74 25.23
CA GLY A 98 -11.84 21.97 25.99
C GLY A 98 -11.89 20.47 25.67
N TYR A 99 -11.03 19.96 24.78
CA TYR A 99 -10.90 18.53 24.46
C TYR A 99 -9.48 18.03 24.75
N THR A 100 -9.35 16.74 25.04
CA THR A 100 -8.06 16.05 25.20
C THR A 100 -8.01 14.81 24.31
N CYS A 101 -6.84 14.54 23.73
CA CYS A 101 -6.66 13.33 22.93
C CYS A 101 -6.59 12.11 23.86
N GLN A 102 -7.41 11.11 23.57
CA GLN A 102 -7.36 9.81 24.21
C GLN A 102 -7.25 8.74 23.13
N VAL A 103 -6.49 7.68 23.43
CA VAL A 103 -6.38 6.54 22.53
C VAL A 103 -7.47 5.54 22.87
N ASP A 104 -8.35 5.30 21.91
CA ASP A 104 -9.45 4.34 22.04
C ASP A 104 -9.17 3.08 21.22
N GLN A 105 -9.59 1.94 21.76
CA GLN A 105 -9.58 0.67 21.05
C GLN A 105 -10.93 0.49 20.35
N VAL A 106 -10.88 0.40 19.02
CA VAL A 106 -12.07 0.24 18.18
C VAL A 106 -12.39 -1.23 17.91
N GLN A 107 -13.65 -1.50 17.60
CA GLN A 107 -14.07 -2.77 17.01
C GLN A 107 -13.94 -2.67 15.49
N CYS A 108 -13.35 -3.68 14.88
CA CYS A 108 -13.10 -3.77 13.46
C CYS A 108 -13.45 -5.19 12.97
N ILE A 109 -13.68 -5.36 11.67
CA ILE A 109 -14.16 -6.63 11.11
C ILE A 109 -13.12 -7.74 11.27
N ARG A 110 -11.82 -7.41 11.28
CA ARG A 110 -10.71 -8.37 11.39
C ARG A 110 -9.67 -7.90 12.39
N ALA A 111 -9.42 -8.71 13.42
CA ALA A 111 -8.38 -8.44 14.41
C ALA A 111 -6.96 -8.63 13.81
N PRO A 112 -5.94 -7.93 14.35
CA PRO A 112 -5.99 -6.99 15.47
C PRO A 112 -6.54 -5.61 15.08
N CYS A 113 -7.46 -5.06 15.88
CA CYS A 113 -7.98 -3.72 15.65
C CYS A 113 -6.97 -2.67 16.12
N PRO A 114 -6.46 -1.82 15.20
CA PRO A 114 -5.43 -0.86 15.55
C PRO A 114 -6.06 0.29 16.36
N PRO A 115 -5.40 0.79 17.42
CA PRO A 115 -5.93 1.86 18.26
C PRO A 115 -6.08 3.19 17.48
N VAL A 116 -7.02 4.05 17.87
CA VAL A 116 -7.25 5.34 17.20
C VAL A 116 -7.23 6.50 18.19
N ALA A 117 -6.87 7.69 17.70
CA ALA A 117 -6.94 8.91 18.48
C ALA A 117 -8.34 9.52 18.43
N VAL A 118 -8.89 9.83 19.60
CA VAL A 118 -10.22 10.44 19.76
C VAL A 118 -10.12 11.65 20.67
N CYS A 119 -10.60 12.81 20.20
CA CYS A 119 -10.71 14.00 21.04
C CYS A 119 -11.95 13.89 21.93
N LYS A 120 -11.75 13.81 23.24
CA LYS A 120 -12.84 13.73 24.22
C LYS A 120 -12.92 15.01 25.07
N PRO A 121 -14.12 15.45 25.48
CA PRO A 121 -14.26 16.62 26.34
C PRO A 121 -13.46 16.47 27.64
N VAL A 122 -12.79 17.54 28.05
CA VAL A 122 -12.16 17.60 29.37
C VAL A 122 -13.26 17.66 30.42
N LYS A 123 -13.32 16.69 31.33
CA LYS A 123 -14.29 16.73 32.44
C LYS A 123 -14.12 18.03 33.22
N LYS A 124 -15.20 18.80 33.38
CA LYS A 124 -15.24 20.05 34.16
C LYS A 124 -14.69 19.76 35.56
N GLY A 125 -13.53 20.32 35.89
CA GLY A 125 -12.79 20.05 37.13
C GLY A 125 -11.29 19.76 36.93
N LYS A 126 -10.85 19.38 35.73
CA LYS A 126 -9.42 19.21 35.38
C LYS A 126 -8.97 20.06 34.19
N SER A 127 -9.67 21.15 33.89
CA SER A 127 -9.17 22.09 32.88
C SER A 127 -8.01 22.89 33.48
N PRO A 128 -6.81 22.89 32.85
CA PRO A 128 -5.72 23.77 33.27
C PRO A 128 -6.07 25.26 33.13
N TYR A 129 -7.14 25.59 32.39
CA TYR A 129 -7.61 26.96 32.21
C TYR A 129 -8.51 27.47 33.34
N SER A 130 -9.06 26.58 34.18
CA SER A 130 -9.93 26.99 35.30
C SER A 130 -9.16 27.54 36.52
N ARG A 131 -7.82 27.55 36.48
CA ARG A 131 -6.97 28.00 37.60
C ARG A 131 -6.26 29.34 37.33
N ARG A 132 -6.78 30.15 36.42
CA ARG A 132 -6.31 31.51 36.19
C ARG A 132 -7.52 32.45 36.41
N ILE A 133 -7.36 33.41 37.33
CA ILE A 133 -8.37 34.41 37.77
C ILE A 133 -9.33 33.82 38.83
N LEU A 134 -9.15 34.03 40.14
CA LEU A 134 -9.09 35.30 40.88
C LEU A 134 -8.01 35.27 41.97
N ARG A 135 -6.86 35.93 41.75
CA ARG A 135 -6.11 36.56 42.84
C ARG A 135 -6.41 38.05 42.75
N THR A 136 -7.59 38.45 43.23
CA THR A 136 -7.83 39.85 43.56
C THR A 136 -6.88 40.19 44.71
N THR A 137 -5.94 41.07 44.41
CA THR A 137 -5.13 41.79 45.39
C THR A 137 -6.05 42.50 46.38
N SER A 138 -6.31 41.87 47.53
CA SER A 138 -6.85 42.57 48.68
C SER A 138 -5.68 43.24 49.39
N ASN A 139 -5.35 44.45 48.93
CA ASN A 139 -4.72 45.44 49.79
C ASN A 139 -5.69 45.69 50.94
N ASN A 140 -5.32 45.35 52.16
CA ASN A 140 -5.95 45.97 53.31
C ASN A 140 -4.89 46.51 54.26
N LYS A 141 -5.12 47.76 54.61
CA LYS A 141 -4.25 48.74 55.25
C LYS A 141 -3.93 48.40 56.71
N TYR A 142 -2.81 48.96 57.16
CA TYR A 142 -2.48 49.27 58.55
C TYR A 142 -3.56 50.10 59.24
#